data_AF-A0A2H0RBF1-F1
#
_entry.id   AF-A0A2H0RBF1-F1
#
_cell.length_a   1.000
_cell.length_b   1.000
_cell.length_c   1.000
_cell.angle_alpha   90.00
_cell.angle_beta   90.00
_cell.angle_gamma   90.00
#
_symmetry.space_group_name_H-M   'P 1'
#
loop_
_entity.id
_entity.type
_entity.pdbx_description
1 polymer ?
#
loop_
_entity_poly.entity_id
_entity_poly.type
_entity_poly.pdbx_seq_one_letter_code
_entity_poly.pdbx_strand_id
1 'polypeptide(L)' 'MPDKKSSHKNIRKINKLGSSTNYSYYITIPIEIIRKYKWQDNQRVLVKQKTISGKKAILITDY' A
#
# COMPACT_ATOMS: atom_id res chain seq x y z
N MET A 1 -2.57 27.92 7.20
CA MET A 1 -3.85 27.37 7.68
C MET A 1 -3.55 26.21 8.62
N PRO A 2 -4.28 26.01 9.73
CA PRO A 2 -3.97 24.91 10.63
C PRO A 2 -4.45 23.62 9.96
N ASP A 3 -3.54 22.94 9.26
CA ASP A 3 -3.87 21.66 8.66
C ASP A 3 -4.21 20.67 9.77
N LYS A 4 -5.49 20.26 9.76
CA LYS A 4 -6.10 19.25 10.63
C LYS A 4 -5.07 18.18 10.98
N LYS A 5 -4.69 18.08 12.26
CA LYS A 5 -3.94 16.95 12.82
C LYS A 5 -4.73 15.67 12.52
N SER A 6 -4.46 15.06 11.37
CA SER A 6 -5.12 13.83 10.95
C SER A 6 -4.65 12.71 11.87
N SER A 7 -5.53 12.30 12.78
CA SER A 7 -5.34 11.15 13.67
C SER A 7 -5.24 9.81 12.92
N HIS A 8 -5.40 9.80 11.59
CA HIS A 8 -5.44 8.61 10.76
C HIS A 8 -4.13 8.43 9.98
N LYS A 9 -3.01 8.31 10.71
CA LYS A 9 -1.65 8.22 10.13
C LYS A 9 -1.48 7.12 9.08
N ASN A 10 -2.33 6.09 9.07
CA ASN A 10 -2.21 4.90 8.19
C ASN A 10 -3.34 4.72 7.16
N ILE A 11 -4.30 5.64 7.06
CA ILE A 11 -5.32 5.57 5.99
C ILE A 11 -4.73 6.15 4.70
N ARG A 12 -4.83 5.43 3.59
CA ARG A 12 -4.31 5.81 2.26
C ARG A 12 -5.34 5.56 1.18
N LYS A 13 -5.32 6.39 0.14
CA LYS A 13 -6.14 6.18 -1.06
C LYS A 13 -5.45 5.16 -1.97
N ILE A 14 -6.26 4.36 -2.68
CA ILE A 14 -5.80 3.52 -3.78
C ILE A 14 -5.91 4.35 -5.06
N ASN A 15 -4.84 4.42 -5.84
CA ASN A 15 -4.77 5.19 -7.08
C ASN A 15 -4.61 4.25 -8.28
N LYS A 16 -5.18 4.61 -9.43
CA LYS A 16 -5.03 3.85 -10.68
C LYS A 16 -3.71 4.23 -11.38
N LEU A 17 -2.97 3.25 -11.87
CA LEU A 17 -1.70 3.48 -12.57
C LEU A 17 -1.95 3.77 -14.06
N GLY A 18 -2.02 5.06 -14.40
CA GLY A 18 -2.19 5.54 -15.78
C GLY A 18 -3.58 5.27 -16.38
N SER A 19 -3.91 6.02 -17.42
CA SER A 19 -5.19 5.84 -18.15
C SER A 19 -5.12 4.69 -19.16
N SER A 20 -3.93 4.33 -19.64
CA SER A 20 -3.72 3.30 -20.67
C SER A 20 -3.54 1.89 -20.11
N THR A 21 -2.99 1.74 -18.89
CA THR A 21 -2.89 0.46 -18.17
C THR A 21 -4.16 0.20 -17.39
N ASN A 22 -5.12 -0.51 -17.99
CA ASN A 22 -6.48 -0.61 -17.44
C ASN A 22 -6.64 -1.47 -16.18
N TYR A 23 -5.59 -2.12 -15.67
CA TYR A 23 -5.74 -3.17 -14.65
C TYR A 23 -4.84 -3.02 -13.42
N SER A 24 -4.10 -1.92 -13.30
CA SER A 24 -3.11 -1.77 -12.22
C SER A 24 -3.46 -0.60 -11.30
N TYR A 25 -3.34 -0.85 -10.00
CA TYR A 25 -3.52 0.14 -8.95
C TYR A 25 -2.27 0.18 -8.07
N TYR A 26 -1.99 1.33 -7.48
CA TYR A 26 -0.94 1.52 -6.49
C TYR A 26 -1.49 2.15 -5.21
N ILE A 27 -0.82 1.85 -4.10
CA ILE A 27 -1.08 2.44 -2.80
C ILE A 27 0.24 2.93 -2.22
N THR A 28 0.20 4.08 -1.54
CA THR A 28 1.37 4.58 -0.83
C THR A 28 1.58 3.79 0.44
N ILE A 29 2.67 3.04 0.51
CA ILE A 29 3.08 2.36 1.74
C ILE A 29 3.85 3.36 2.63
N PRO A 30 3.51 3.50 3.92
CA PRO A 30 4.27 4.33 4.85
C PRO A 30 5.77 3.97 4.89
N ILE A 31 6.62 4.98 4.95
CA ILE A 31 8.09 4.82 4.90
C ILE A 31 8.62 3.98 6.08
N GLU A 32 7.95 4.01 7.22
CA GLU A 32 8.29 3.23 8.40
C GLU A 32 8.23 1.73 8.12
N ILE A 33 7.24 1.29 7.32
CA ILE A 33 7.07 -0.12 6.93
C ILE A 33 8.17 -0.52 5.95
N ILE A 34 8.43 0.31 4.95
CA ILE A 34 9.50 0.07 3.96
C ILE A 34 10.85 -0.06 4.65
N ARG A 35 11.18 0.86 5.58
CA ARG A 35 12.41 0.81 6.37
C ARG A 35 12.49 -0.41 7.27
N LYS A 36 11.39 -0.75 7.95
CA LYS A 36 11.33 -1.93 8.83
C LYS A 36 11.58 -3.22 8.07
N TYR A 37 11.01 -3.35 6.88
CA TYR A 37 11.16 -4.54 6.03
C TYR A 37 12.38 -4.47 5.11
N LYS A 38 13.15 -3.37 5.13
CA LYS A 38 14.30 -3.12 4.25
C LYS A 38 13.96 -3.30 2.77
N TRP A 39 12.72 -2.99 2.42
CA TRP A 39 12.21 -3.06 1.05
C TRP A 39 12.87 -2.00 0.18
N GLN A 40 13.29 -2.41 -1.01
CA GLN A 40 13.90 -1.52 -2.00
C GLN A 40 12.90 -1.10 -3.07
N ASP A 41 13.20 0.02 -3.71
CA ASP A 41 12.41 0.49 -4.85
C ASP A 41 12.51 -0.51 -6.01
N ASN A 42 11.42 -0.66 -6.78
CA ASN A 42 11.30 -1.60 -7.90
C ASN A 42 11.61 -3.09 -7.59
N GLN A 43 11.66 -3.49 -6.32
CA GLN A 43 11.84 -4.90 -5.98
C GLN A 43 10.59 -5.72 -6.33
N ARG A 44 10.78 -7.01 -6.61
CA ARG A 44 9.68 -7.95 -6.84
C ARG A 44 9.10 -8.42 -5.51
N VAL A 45 7.77 -8.41 -5.41
CA VAL A 45 7.03 -8.89 -4.25
C VAL A 45 5.88 -9.79 -4.70
N LEU A 46 5.47 -10.69 -3.82
CA LEU A 46 4.32 -11.55 -4.05
C LEU A 46 3.08 -10.92 -3.42
N VAL A 47 2.01 -10.80 -4.21
CA VAL A 47 0.74 -10.19 -3.79
C VAL A 47 -0.35 -11.26 -3.73
N LYS A 48 -0.98 -11.42 -2.56
CA LYS A 48 -2.07 -12.38 -2.32
C LYS A 48 -3.30 -11.69 -1.75
N GLN A 49 -4.48 -12.09 -2.22
CA GLN A 49 -5.74 -11.74 -1.55
C GLN A 49 -5.92 -12.60 -0.29
N LYS A 50 -6.32 -11.97 0.81
CA LYS A 50 -6.60 -12.64 2.08
C LYS A 50 -7.81 -12.03 2.76
N THR A 51 -8.41 -12.78 3.68
CA THR A 51 -9.43 -12.26 4.59
C THR A 51 -8.86 -12.26 6.01
N ILE A 52 -8.83 -11.10 6.67
CA ILE A 52 -8.35 -10.95 8.05
C ILE A 52 -9.50 -10.41 8.87
N SER A 53 -9.95 -11.18 9.87
CA SER A 53 -11.05 -10.80 10.77
C SER A 53 -12.31 -10.33 10.01
N GLY A 54 -12.68 -11.05 8.96
CA GLY A 54 -13.84 -10.75 8.10
C GLY A 54 -13.65 -9.60 7.11
N LYS A 55 -12.48 -8.95 7.08
CA LYS A 55 -12.18 -7.85 6.16
C LYS A 55 -11.33 -8.30 4.99
N LYS A 56 -11.57 -7.72 3.82
CA LYS A 56 -10.75 -7.90 2.61
C LYS A 56 -9.37 -7.29 2.86
N ALA A 57 -8.33 -8.06 2.62
CA ALA A 57 -6.95 -7.63 2.80
C ALA A 57 -6.07 -8.11 1.64
N ILE A 58 -4.99 -7.37 1.41
CA ILE A 58 -3.91 -7.78 0.52
C ILE A 58 -2.70 -8.07 1.39
N LEU A 59 -2.11 -9.25 1.22
CA LEU A 59 -0.85 -9.63 1.83
C LEU A 59 0.25 -9.46 0.78
N ILE A 60 1.28 -8.69 1.13
CA ILE A 60 2.47 -8.49 0.31
C ILE A 60 3.64 -9.14 1.06
N THR A 61 4.37 -10.03 0.41
CA THR A 61 5.55 -10.71 0.97
C THR A 61 6.72 -10.60 0.02
N ASP A 62 7.93 -10.72 0.55
CA ASP A 62 9.14 -10.87 -0.26
C ASP A 62 9.02 -12.09 -1.18
N TYR A 63 9.60 -11.98 -2.38
CA TYR A 63 9.69 -13.06 -3.36
C TYR A 63 10.93 -13.92 -3.11
#